data_AF-A0A7S4I7N7-F1
#
_entry.id   AF-A0A7S4I7N7-F1
#
_cell.length_a   1.000
_cell.length_b   1.000
_cell.length_c   1.000
_cell.angle_alpha   90.00
_cell.angle_beta   90.00
_cell.angle_gamma   90.00
#
_symmetry.space_group_name_H-M   'P 1'
#
loop_
_entity.id
_entity.type
_entity.pdbx_description
1 polymer ?
#
loop_
_entity_poly.entity_id
_entity_poly.type
_entity_poly.pdbx_seq_one_letter_code
_entity_poly.pdbx_strand_id
1 'polypeptide(L)'
;DWECGNPRCRGSNFARNVRCFKCRVPKPVNILEEEKKEEEEEDDYDSGEDSEGEESDSEEEEENIQPILKALLAAALFPQMVIVEDGKSGGKKGGKGGGGQPTLRARPEGNEKPEDMALHPSCIAGKSMKSLSSKYLVYHERVKTTRVYIRDATPVSPYALILFGGGNVEVEGVGMESVIRIDGWLGFKCPHRDHELVMELREMLDGIMRRKIENPKVEFCVDSVGIIGAVKAILEMDEDGKAVSRVWKRGGRPDASGSALERLMKKSSGGGGKKKGSKSRSGRGGGGSRGNGRGGNRSRGGGGGG
;
A
#
# COMPACT_ATOMS: atom_id res chain seq x y z
N ASP A 1 -1.45 -7.73 49.59
CA ASP A 1 -2.65 -8.42 50.14
C ASP A 1 -3.23 -7.63 51.30
N TRP A 2 -4.50 -7.82 51.68
CA TRP A 2 -5.16 -7.05 52.74
C TRP A 2 -6.12 -7.87 53.61
N GLU A 3 -6.18 -7.54 54.90
CA GLU A 3 -7.06 -8.22 55.85
C GLU A 3 -8.44 -7.58 55.97
N CYS A 4 -9.48 -8.42 56.07
CA CYS A 4 -10.84 -7.95 56.24
C CYS A 4 -11.03 -7.29 57.62
N GLY A 5 -11.36 -5.99 57.62
CA GLY A 5 -11.65 -5.21 58.83
C GLY A 5 -12.93 -5.61 59.58
N ASN A 6 -13.69 -6.60 59.11
CA ASN A 6 -14.80 -7.16 59.88
C ASN A 6 -14.25 -8.13 60.95
N PRO A 7 -14.43 -7.83 62.26
CA PRO A 7 -13.84 -8.61 63.35
C PRO A 7 -14.36 -10.05 63.42
N ARG A 8 -15.50 -10.36 62.78
CA ARG A 8 -16.04 -11.73 62.66
C ARG A 8 -15.54 -12.51 61.45
N CYS A 9 -14.96 -11.85 60.44
CA CYS A 9 -14.54 -12.48 59.19
C CYS A 9 -13.04 -12.80 59.17
N ARG A 10 -12.19 -11.83 59.57
CA ARG A 10 -10.71 -11.90 59.58
C ARG A 10 -10.10 -12.61 58.35
N GLY A 11 -10.73 -12.48 57.19
CA GLY A 11 -10.27 -13.11 55.96
C GLY A 11 -9.14 -12.32 55.32
N SER A 12 -8.04 -12.98 54.96
CA SER A 12 -6.95 -12.39 54.16
C SER A 12 -7.33 -12.43 52.67
N ASN A 13 -7.27 -11.28 52.00
CA ASN A 13 -7.69 -11.10 50.61
C ASN A 13 -6.50 -10.69 49.76
N PHE A 14 -6.47 -11.14 48.51
CA PHE A 14 -5.47 -10.69 47.55
C PHE A 14 -5.59 -9.18 47.27
N ALA A 15 -4.46 -8.50 47.06
CA ALA A 15 -4.39 -7.04 46.83
C ALA A 15 -5.42 -6.54 45.80
N ARG A 16 -5.52 -7.24 44.65
CA ARG A 16 -6.44 -6.91 43.54
C ARG A 16 -7.94 -6.94 43.87
N ASN A 17 -8.34 -7.55 44.98
CA ASN A 17 -9.76 -7.68 45.31
C ASN A 17 -10.25 -6.44 46.05
N VAL A 18 -11.21 -5.70 45.47
CA VAL A 18 -11.81 -4.49 46.08
C VAL A 18 -12.84 -4.78 47.19
N ARG A 19 -13.19 -6.05 47.39
CA ARG A 19 -14.10 -6.52 48.47
C ARG A 19 -13.63 -7.86 49.01
N CYS A 20 -13.93 -8.11 50.28
CA CYS A 20 -13.57 -9.36 50.92
C CYS A 20 -14.28 -10.54 50.26
N PHE A 21 -13.55 -11.60 49.90
CA PHE A 21 -14.14 -12.74 49.20
C PHE A 21 -15.15 -13.53 50.05
N LYS A 22 -15.04 -13.45 51.39
CA LYS A 22 -15.94 -14.14 52.33
C LYS A 22 -17.19 -13.33 52.69
N CYS A 23 -17.02 -12.09 53.14
CA CYS A 23 -18.11 -11.29 53.69
C CYS A 23 -18.48 -10.06 52.84
N ARG A 24 -17.81 -9.85 51.71
CA ARG A 24 -18.02 -8.74 50.75
C ARG A 24 -17.88 -7.33 51.32
N VAL A 25 -17.35 -7.19 52.53
CA VAL A 25 -16.96 -5.89 53.12
C VAL A 25 -15.92 -5.25 52.21
N PRO A 26 -16.06 -3.95 51.88
CA PRO A 26 -15.13 -3.27 50.99
C PRO A 26 -13.71 -3.24 51.54
N LYS A 27 -12.74 -3.14 50.63
CA LYS A 27 -11.34 -2.92 50.98
C LYS A 27 -11.20 -1.62 51.79
N PRO A 28 -10.43 -1.62 52.90
CA PRO A 28 -10.19 -0.43 53.71
C PRO A 28 -9.65 0.73 52.88
N VAL A 29 -10.19 1.93 53.11
CA VAL A 29 -9.91 3.14 52.31
C VAL A 29 -8.44 3.56 52.43
N ASN A 30 -7.82 3.36 53.59
CA ASN A 30 -6.39 3.66 53.79
C ASN A 30 -5.47 2.88 52.84
N ILE A 31 -5.81 1.63 52.51
CA ILE A 31 -5.03 0.82 51.57
C ILE A 31 -5.25 1.31 50.13
N LEU A 32 -6.46 1.81 49.83
CA LEU A 32 -6.76 2.40 48.52
C LEU A 32 -6.04 3.76 48.34
N GLU A 33 -5.90 4.53 49.42
CA GLU A 33 -5.15 5.79 49.43
C GLU A 33 -3.63 5.55 49.35
N GLU A 34 -3.12 4.47 49.96
CA GLU A 34 -1.72 4.04 49.82
C GLU A 34 -1.43 3.56 48.39
N GLU A 35 -2.28 2.71 47.80
CA GLU A 35 -2.14 2.27 46.40
C GLU A 35 -2.22 3.44 45.42
N LYS A 36 -3.08 4.43 45.67
CA LYS A 36 -3.16 5.63 44.83
C LYS A 36 -1.93 6.53 44.96
N LYS A 37 -1.29 6.56 46.13
CA LYS A 37 -0.03 7.30 46.33
C LYS A 37 1.16 6.60 45.69
N GLU A 38 1.17 5.27 45.69
CA GLU A 38 2.19 4.48 44.98
C GLU A 38 2.03 4.64 43.46
N GLU A 39 0.80 4.66 42.93
CA GLU A 39 0.53 4.98 41.51
C GLU A 39 0.98 6.42 41.17
N GLU A 40 0.64 7.42 41.99
CA GLU A 40 1.03 8.82 41.77
C GLU A 40 2.55 9.11 41.93
N GLU A 41 3.29 8.31 42.72
CA GLU A 41 4.76 8.42 42.83
C GLU A 41 5.52 7.68 41.71
N GLU A 42 4.91 6.66 41.09
CA GLU A 42 5.50 5.94 39.95
C GLU A 42 5.37 6.76 38.63
N ASP A 43 4.42 7.69 38.59
CA ASP A 43 4.14 8.60 37.45
C ASP A 43 5.00 9.88 37.43
N ASP A 44 5.79 10.19 38.47
CA ASP A 44 6.56 11.46 38.61
C ASP A 44 8.02 11.37 38.06
N TYR A 45 8.37 10.30 37.33
CA TYR A 45 9.63 10.18 36.59
C TYR A 45 9.48 10.09 35.06
N ASP A 46 8.26 10.27 34.54
CA ASP A 46 8.03 10.50 33.11
C ASP A 46 7.14 11.72 32.94
N SER A 47 7.77 12.89 32.84
CA SER A 47 7.06 14.11 32.47
C SER A 47 6.69 14.03 30.98
N GLY A 48 5.50 13.50 30.70
CA GLY A 48 4.83 13.52 29.40
C GLY A 48 3.33 13.66 29.61
N GLU A 49 2.79 14.82 29.21
CA GLU A 49 1.40 15.23 29.38
C GLU A 49 0.38 14.24 28.80
N ASP A 50 -0.79 14.14 29.44
CA ASP A 50 -2.00 13.47 28.95
C ASP A 50 -2.23 13.68 27.43
N SER A 51 -1.97 12.64 26.63
CA SER A 51 -2.31 12.62 25.20
C SER A 51 -3.08 11.35 24.86
N GLU A 52 -4.41 11.43 24.85
CA GLU A 52 -5.28 10.48 24.12
C GLU A 52 -5.11 10.63 22.58
N GLY A 53 -3.87 10.77 22.11
CA GLY A 53 -3.52 11.12 20.72
C GLY A 53 -2.26 10.45 20.15
N GLU A 54 -1.63 9.49 20.84
CA GLU A 54 -0.34 8.92 20.39
C GLU A 54 -0.41 7.57 19.64
N GLU A 55 -1.56 6.88 19.60
CA GLU A 55 -1.67 5.65 18.80
C GLU A 55 -1.65 5.92 17.27
N SER A 56 -2.04 7.12 16.81
CA SER A 56 -2.09 7.39 15.37
C SER A 56 -0.71 7.64 14.74
N ASP A 57 0.24 8.19 15.49
CA ASP A 57 1.56 8.55 14.93
C ASP A 57 2.40 7.28 14.64
N SER A 58 2.31 6.26 15.51
CA SER A 58 3.01 4.98 15.29
C SER A 58 2.44 4.16 14.13
N GLU A 59 1.11 4.15 13.95
CA GLU A 59 0.48 3.42 12.85
C GLU A 59 0.76 4.07 11.49
N GLU A 60 0.78 5.41 11.44
CA GLU A 60 1.10 6.17 10.23
C GLU A 60 2.57 6.00 9.82
N GLU A 61 3.50 5.99 10.76
CA GLU A 61 4.91 5.71 10.48
C GLU A 61 5.12 4.28 9.96
N GLU A 62 4.48 3.27 10.57
CA GLU A 62 4.56 1.89 10.10
C GLU A 62 3.97 1.72 8.69
N GLU A 63 2.81 2.30 8.39
CA GLU A 63 2.20 2.24 7.06
C GLU A 63 3.12 2.87 5.98
N ASN A 64 3.86 3.93 6.32
CA ASN A 64 4.82 4.58 5.44
C ASN A 64 6.10 3.75 5.19
N ILE A 65 6.45 2.85 6.11
CA ILE A 65 7.67 2.03 6.04
C ILE A 65 7.43 0.70 5.29
N GLN A 66 6.20 0.18 5.32
CA GLN A 66 5.82 -1.11 4.72
C GLN A 66 6.23 -1.28 3.24
N PRO A 67 5.99 -0.32 2.32
CA PRO A 67 6.36 -0.48 0.91
C PRO A 67 7.88 -0.62 0.72
N ILE A 68 8.65 0.11 1.52
CA ILE A 68 10.12 0.09 1.49
C ILE A 68 10.63 -1.25 2.00
N LEU A 69 10.10 -1.77 3.12
CA LEU A 69 10.49 -3.07 3.65
C LEU A 69 10.19 -4.19 2.65
N LYS A 70 9.04 -4.17 2.00
CA LYS A 70 8.70 -5.12 0.93
C LYS A 70 9.65 -5.00 -0.26
N ALA A 71 10.07 -3.79 -0.61
CA ALA A 71 11.05 -3.58 -1.66
C ALA A 71 12.46 -4.09 -1.27
N LEU A 72 12.86 -3.93 -0.02
CA LEU A 72 14.11 -4.49 0.50
C LEU A 72 14.07 -6.03 0.53
N LEU A 73 12.93 -6.62 0.90
CA LEU A 73 12.73 -8.07 0.80
C LEU A 73 12.83 -8.55 -0.65
N ALA A 74 12.28 -7.80 -1.60
CA ALA A 74 12.44 -8.09 -3.01
C ALA A 74 13.92 -8.03 -3.44
N ALA A 75 14.67 -7.02 -3.00
CA ALA A 75 16.10 -6.91 -3.27
C ALA A 75 16.90 -8.10 -2.72
N ALA A 76 16.59 -8.53 -1.50
CA ALA A 76 17.33 -9.56 -0.78
C ALA A 76 17.01 -10.98 -1.29
N LEU A 77 15.76 -11.24 -1.64
CA LEU A 77 15.30 -12.58 -2.03
C LEU A 77 15.35 -12.82 -3.53
N PHE A 78 15.42 -11.79 -4.38
CA PHE A 78 15.53 -11.97 -5.82
C PHE A 78 16.75 -12.85 -6.18
N PRO A 79 16.61 -13.92 -7.00
CA PRO A 79 15.49 -14.24 -7.90
C PRO A 79 14.42 -15.20 -7.33
N GLN A 80 14.38 -15.46 -6.02
CA GLN A 80 13.40 -16.31 -5.35
C GLN A 80 12.01 -15.65 -5.30
N MET A 81 11.25 -15.81 -6.38
CA MET A 81 9.89 -15.27 -6.48
C MET A 81 8.96 -16.17 -7.30
N VAL A 82 7.66 -15.99 -7.11
CA VAL A 82 6.59 -16.63 -7.86
C VAL A 82 5.51 -15.64 -8.26
N ILE A 83 4.80 -15.95 -9.34
CA ILE A 83 3.63 -15.23 -9.84
C ILE A 83 2.40 -16.07 -9.54
N VAL A 84 1.41 -15.46 -8.90
CA VAL A 84 0.08 -16.05 -8.75
C VAL A 84 -0.65 -15.91 -10.08
N GLU A 85 -1.03 -17.05 -10.67
CA GLU A 85 -1.88 -17.11 -11.86
C GLU A 85 -3.26 -17.64 -11.46
N ASP A 86 -4.31 -16.94 -11.91
CA ASP A 86 -5.67 -17.43 -11.76
C ASP A 86 -5.82 -18.75 -12.51
N GLY A 87 -6.30 -19.78 -11.81
CA GLY A 87 -6.54 -21.08 -12.40
C GLY A 87 -7.52 -20.94 -13.57
N LYS A 88 -7.04 -21.10 -14.80
CA LYS A 88 -7.91 -21.12 -15.99
C LYS A 88 -8.99 -22.15 -15.77
N SER A 89 -10.27 -21.75 -15.90
CA SER A 89 -11.41 -22.66 -16.02
C SER A 89 -11.33 -23.39 -17.37
N GLY A 90 -10.31 -24.22 -17.56
CA GLY A 90 -10.06 -25.00 -18.76
C GLY A 90 -11.00 -26.19 -18.84
N GLY A 91 -12.16 -25.98 -19.47
CA GLY A 91 -12.97 -26.97 -20.19
C GLY A 91 -12.89 -28.45 -19.79
N LYS A 92 -13.64 -28.85 -18.77
CA LYS A 92 -14.44 -30.08 -18.84
C LYS A 92 -15.90 -29.72 -18.57
N LYS A 93 -16.70 -29.63 -19.64
CA LYS A 93 -18.17 -29.60 -19.55
C LYS A 93 -18.61 -30.88 -18.83
N GLY A 94 -19.02 -30.76 -17.56
CA GLY A 94 -19.56 -31.92 -16.83
C GLY A 94 -19.59 -31.85 -15.30
N GLY A 95 -19.15 -30.77 -14.66
CA GLY A 95 -19.16 -30.66 -13.19
C GLY A 95 -19.61 -29.28 -12.71
N LYS A 96 -20.59 -29.26 -11.81
CA LYS A 96 -21.17 -28.06 -11.20
C LYS A 96 -20.09 -27.31 -10.39
N GLY A 97 -19.76 -26.09 -10.83
CA GLY A 97 -19.17 -24.99 -10.05
C GLY A 97 -18.03 -25.33 -9.07
N GLY A 98 -16.79 -25.32 -9.54
CA GLY A 98 -15.61 -25.20 -8.67
C GLY A 98 -14.61 -24.27 -9.33
N GLY A 99 -14.41 -23.07 -8.78
CA GLY A 99 -13.34 -22.18 -9.22
C GLY A 99 -11.99 -22.90 -9.10
N GLY A 100 -11.18 -22.87 -10.16
CA GLY A 100 -9.86 -23.50 -10.15
C GLY A 100 -9.01 -22.93 -9.02
N GLN A 101 -8.27 -23.79 -8.33
CA GLN A 101 -7.31 -23.33 -7.32
C GLN A 101 -6.23 -22.48 -8.02
N PRO A 102 -5.85 -21.31 -7.49
CA PRO A 102 -4.76 -20.50 -8.05
C PRO A 102 -3.46 -21.32 -8.11
N THR A 103 -2.72 -21.14 -9.19
CA THR A 103 -1.44 -21.81 -9.46
C THR A 103 -0.28 -20.84 -9.31
N LEU A 104 0.88 -21.33 -8.86
CA LEU A 104 2.08 -20.52 -8.72
C LEU A 104 3.06 -20.82 -9.85
N ARG A 105 3.56 -19.77 -10.49
CA ARG A 105 4.57 -19.86 -11.55
C ARG A 105 5.89 -19.26 -11.06
N ALA A 106 6.94 -20.06 -10.97
CA ALA A 106 8.29 -19.57 -10.72
C ALA A 106 9.04 -19.24 -12.02
N ARG A 107 10.24 -18.67 -11.88
CA ARG A 107 11.20 -18.51 -12.96
C ARG A 107 11.49 -19.89 -13.60
N PRO A 108 11.46 -20.01 -14.94
CA PRO A 108 11.88 -21.23 -15.60
C PRO A 108 13.39 -21.44 -15.41
N GLU A 109 13.77 -22.56 -14.79
CA GLU A 109 15.16 -23.00 -14.65
C GLU A 109 15.47 -23.98 -15.79
N GLY A 110 16.15 -23.50 -16.84
CA GLY A 110 16.57 -24.34 -17.97
C GLY A 110 15.40 -24.89 -18.80
N ASN A 111 15.52 -26.14 -19.24
CA ASN A 111 14.54 -26.83 -20.10
C ASN A 111 13.55 -27.69 -19.29
N GLU A 112 13.45 -27.44 -17.99
CA GLU A 112 12.59 -28.19 -17.08
C GLU A 112 11.12 -27.77 -17.23
N LYS A 113 10.22 -28.73 -17.01
CA LYS A 113 8.79 -28.45 -17.02
C LYS A 113 8.43 -27.59 -15.82
N PRO A 114 7.46 -26.66 -15.95
CA PRO A 114 6.96 -25.90 -14.80
C PRO A 114 6.52 -26.86 -13.70
N GLU A 115 7.11 -26.70 -12.52
CA GLU A 115 6.79 -27.51 -11.35
C GLU A 115 5.51 -27.00 -10.68
N ASP A 116 4.62 -27.91 -10.30
CA ASP A 116 3.39 -27.54 -9.58
C ASP A 116 3.73 -27.12 -8.15
N MET A 117 3.43 -25.86 -7.85
CA MET A 117 3.78 -25.18 -6.60
C MET A 117 2.53 -24.63 -5.93
N ALA A 118 2.46 -24.79 -4.61
CA ALA A 118 1.39 -24.23 -3.78
C ALA A 118 1.96 -23.48 -2.56
N LEU A 119 1.19 -22.55 -2.01
CA LEU A 119 1.52 -21.98 -0.70
C LEU A 119 1.29 -23.05 0.38
N HIS A 120 2.22 -23.16 1.31
CA HIS A 120 2.09 -24.05 2.46
C HIS A 120 0.89 -23.62 3.33
N PRO A 121 0.13 -24.54 3.97
CA PRO A 121 -1.02 -24.17 4.81
C PRO A 121 -0.69 -23.22 5.98
N SER A 122 0.56 -23.19 6.44
CA SER A 122 1.01 -22.24 7.47
C SER A 122 1.28 -20.84 6.92
N CYS A 123 1.44 -20.67 5.61
CA CYS A 123 1.73 -19.39 4.98
C CYS A 123 0.53 -18.46 5.11
N ILE A 124 0.75 -17.27 5.68
CA ILE A 124 -0.31 -16.28 5.90
C ILE A 124 -0.89 -15.80 4.56
N ALA A 125 -0.05 -15.59 3.55
CA ALA A 125 -0.48 -15.24 2.19
C ALA A 125 -1.41 -16.29 1.57
N GLY A 126 -1.28 -17.56 1.97
CA GLY A 126 -2.18 -18.63 1.55
C GLY A 126 -3.60 -18.51 2.11
N LYS A 127 -3.75 -17.91 3.30
CA LYS A 127 -5.06 -17.70 3.94
C LYS A 127 -5.85 -16.56 3.30
N SER A 128 -5.15 -15.55 2.79
CA SER A 128 -5.71 -14.32 2.19
C SER A 128 -5.44 -14.21 0.69
N MET A 129 -5.30 -15.35 0.00
CA MET A 129 -4.87 -15.40 -1.42
C MET A 129 -5.75 -14.60 -2.38
N LYS A 130 -7.05 -14.44 -2.07
CA LYS A 130 -8.01 -13.65 -2.87
C LYS A 130 -7.89 -12.14 -2.67
N SER A 131 -7.21 -11.70 -1.62
CA SER A 131 -7.07 -10.29 -1.22
C SER A 131 -5.60 -9.89 -1.15
N LEU A 132 -4.73 -10.54 -1.92
CA LEU A 132 -3.33 -10.16 -2.02
C LEU A 132 -3.23 -8.78 -2.69
N SER A 133 -2.34 -7.94 -2.17
CA SER A 133 -2.07 -6.61 -2.74
C SER A 133 -1.35 -6.67 -4.08
N SER A 134 -0.71 -7.80 -4.39
CA SER A 134 -0.03 -8.05 -5.66
C SER A 134 -0.01 -9.55 -5.96
N LYS A 135 0.04 -9.89 -7.25
CA LYS A 135 0.25 -11.27 -7.72
C LYS A 135 1.72 -11.72 -7.65
N TYR A 136 2.66 -10.81 -7.45
CA TYR A 136 4.08 -11.15 -7.35
C TYR A 136 4.45 -11.41 -5.89
N LEU A 137 4.97 -12.59 -5.61
CA LEU A 137 5.35 -13.02 -4.27
C LEU A 137 6.84 -13.35 -4.23
N VAL A 138 7.54 -12.81 -3.24
CA VAL A 138 8.91 -13.24 -2.89
C VAL A 138 8.84 -14.24 -1.75
N TYR A 139 9.75 -15.21 -1.73
CA TYR A 139 9.78 -16.26 -0.72
C TYR A 139 11.21 -16.57 -0.31
N HIS A 140 11.40 -17.02 0.93
CA HIS A 140 12.70 -17.48 1.41
C HIS A 140 12.85 -19.01 1.31
N GLU A 141 11.85 -19.78 1.75
CA GLU A 141 11.95 -21.25 1.79
C GLU A 141 10.90 -21.94 0.90
N ARG A 142 11.38 -22.85 0.00
CA ARG A 142 10.54 -23.83 -0.69
C ARG A 142 10.92 -25.26 -0.26
N VAL A 143 9.90 -26.08 0.02
CA VAL A 143 10.07 -27.46 0.50
C VAL A 143 9.30 -28.43 -0.37
N LYS A 144 9.95 -29.49 -0.82
CA LYS A 144 9.33 -30.57 -1.59
C LYS A 144 8.95 -31.74 -0.67
N THR A 145 7.66 -32.00 -0.56
CA THR A 145 7.14 -33.19 0.14
C THR A 145 6.33 -34.03 -0.84
N THR A 146 4.99 -33.94 -0.79
CA THR A 146 4.07 -34.54 -1.78
C THR A 146 3.94 -33.68 -3.03
N ARG A 147 4.03 -32.36 -2.88
CA ARG A 147 4.21 -31.34 -3.92
C ARG A 147 5.17 -30.28 -3.39
N VAL A 148 5.57 -29.32 -4.23
CA VAL A 148 6.40 -28.21 -3.77
C VAL A 148 5.53 -27.18 -3.06
N TYR A 149 5.97 -26.82 -1.86
CA TYR A 149 5.31 -25.84 -1.01
C TYR A 149 6.23 -24.67 -0.71
N ILE A 150 5.69 -23.46 -0.81
CA ILE A 150 6.35 -22.23 -0.36
C ILE A 150 5.90 -21.95 1.07
N ARG A 151 6.84 -21.90 2.01
CA ARG A 151 6.54 -21.78 3.45
C ARG A 151 6.12 -20.38 3.87
N ASP A 152 6.82 -19.40 3.33
CA ASP A 152 6.65 -17.98 3.59
C ASP A 152 6.62 -17.24 2.26
N ALA A 153 5.68 -16.32 2.11
CA ALA A 153 5.54 -15.55 0.89
C ALA A 153 5.06 -14.14 1.22
N THR A 154 5.73 -13.13 0.67
CA THR A 154 5.38 -11.73 0.84
C THR A 154 4.99 -11.13 -0.50
N PRO A 155 3.79 -10.53 -0.64
CA PRO A 155 3.42 -9.81 -1.86
C PRO A 155 4.24 -8.53 -1.99
N VAL A 156 4.80 -8.32 -3.17
CA VAL A 156 5.67 -7.18 -3.50
C VAL A 156 5.15 -6.44 -4.71
N SER A 157 5.33 -5.12 -4.76
CA SER A 157 4.86 -4.33 -5.90
C SER A 157 5.69 -4.62 -7.16
N PRO A 158 5.11 -4.46 -8.37
CA PRO A 158 5.85 -4.53 -9.62
C PRO A 158 7.02 -3.55 -9.64
N TYR A 159 6.82 -2.35 -9.10
CA TYR A 159 7.86 -1.32 -9.01
C TYR A 159 9.02 -1.73 -8.11
N ALA A 160 8.77 -2.43 -7.00
CA ALA A 160 9.84 -2.98 -6.17
C ALA A 160 10.74 -3.94 -6.95
N LEU A 161 10.15 -4.82 -7.77
CA LEU A 161 10.89 -5.76 -8.61
C LEU A 161 11.66 -5.04 -9.72
N ILE A 162 11.07 -4.01 -10.33
CA ILE A 162 11.74 -3.24 -11.38
C ILE A 162 12.90 -2.41 -10.82
N LEU A 163 12.76 -1.78 -9.65
CA LEU A 163 13.79 -0.94 -9.06
C LEU A 163 14.91 -1.75 -8.41
N PHE A 164 14.58 -2.82 -7.68
CA PHE A 164 15.53 -3.56 -6.85
C PHE A 164 15.85 -4.98 -7.34
N GLY A 165 15.20 -5.44 -8.42
CA GLY A 165 15.52 -6.74 -9.01
C GLY A 165 16.93 -6.76 -9.60
N GLY A 166 17.79 -7.64 -9.08
CA GLY A 166 19.21 -7.77 -9.46
C GLY A 166 19.46 -8.41 -10.83
N GLY A 167 18.43 -8.56 -11.67
CA GLY A 167 18.52 -9.15 -13.01
C GLY A 167 18.78 -8.15 -14.12
N ASN A 168 19.04 -8.66 -15.32
CA ASN A 168 19.15 -7.83 -16.53
C ASN A 168 17.78 -7.29 -16.91
N VAL A 169 17.70 -5.99 -17.17
CA VAL A 169 16.47 -5.35 -17.63
C VAL A 169 16.56 -5.01 -19.10
N GLU A 170 15.59 -5.52 -19.85
CA GLU A 170 15.42 -5.28 -21.27
C GLU A 170 14.10 -4.54 -21.48
N VAL A 171 14.09 -3.54 -22.35
CA VAL A 171 12.86 -2.79 -22.67
C VAL A 171 12.51 -3.03 -24.13
N GLU A 172 11.32 -3.54 -24.36
CA GLU A 172 10.74 -3.72 -25.69
C GLU A 172 9.66 -2.64 -25.93
N GLY A 173 9.95 -1.65 -26.76
CA GLY A 173 9.00 -0.63 -27.16
C GLY A 173 8.07 -1.11 -28.27
N VAL A 174 6.75 -1.07 -28.05
CA VAL A 174 5.72 -1.40 -29.05
C VAL A 174 4.72 -0.25 -29.16
N GLY A 175 4.99 0.68 -30.07
CA GLY A 175 4.14 1.85 -30.30
C GLY A 175 4.14 2.81 -29.10
N MET A 176 2.98 3.06 -28.50
CA MET A 176 2.81 3.92 -27.30
C MET A 176 3.01 3.16 -25.98
N GLU A 177 3.18 1.84 -26.05
CA GLU A 177 3.36 0.98 -24.89
C GLU A 177 4.78 0.40 -24.89
N SER A 178 5.26 -0.01 -23.72
CA SER A 178 6.57 -0.60 -23.54
C SER A 178 6.45 -1.78 -22.57
N VAL A 179 7.27 -2.80 -22.81
CA VAL A 179 7.35 -3.98 -21.96
C VAL A 179 8.74 -4.02 -21.33
N ILE A 180 8.80 -3.82 -20.01
CA ILE A 180 10.01 -3.98 -19.22
C ILE A 180 10.13 -5.46 -18.87
N ARG A 181 11.20 -6.13 -19.32
CA ARG A 181 11.49 -7.53 -19.01
C ARG A 181 12.67 -7.62 -18.06
N ILE A 182 12.50 -8.34 -16.96
CA ILE A 182 13.58 -8.71 -16.03
C ILE A 182 13.95 -10.17 -16.28
N ASP A 183 15.23 -10.43 -16.55
CA ASP A 183 15.79 -11.77 -16.78
C ASP A 183 15.05 -12.57 -17.89
N GLY A 184 14.49 -11.86 -18.87
CA GLY A 184 13.80 -12.44 -20.03
C GLY A 184 12.43 -13.10 -19.75
N TRP A 185 12.06 -13.33 -18.49
CA TRP A 185 10.83 -14.07 -18.13
C TRP A 185 9.75 -13.20 -17.46
N LEU A 186 10.15 -12.17 -16.72
CA LEU A 186 9.26 -11.32 -15.95
C LEU A 186 8.96 -10.03 -16.70
N GLY A 187 7.81 -9.97 -17.38
CA GLY A 187 7.41 -8.84 -18.22
C GLY A 187 6.37 -7.94 -17.55
N PHE A 188 6.63 -6.63 -17.55
CA PHE A 188 5.74 -5.58 -17.08
C PHE A 188 5.35 -4.67 -18.24
N LYS A 189 4.05 -4.58 -18.52
CA LYS A 189 3.52 -3.70 -19.55
C LYS A 189 3.22 -2.33 -18.94
N CYS A 190 3.71 -1.26 -19.54
CA CYS A 190 3.43 0.10 -19.11
C CYS A 190 3.45 1.09 -20.29
N PRO A 191 2.89 2.30 -20.13
CA PRO A 191 3.05 3.38 -21.09
C PRO A 191 4.53 3.74 -21.32
N HIS A 192 4.84 4.24 -22.51
CA HIS A 192 6.20 4.66 -22.85
C HIS A 192 6.78 5.67 -21.84
N ARG A 193 6.02 6.68 -21.46
CA ARG A 193 6.48 7.67 -20.47
C ARG A 193 6.84 7.06 -19.11
N ASP A 194 6.11 6.04 -18.68
CA ASP A 194 6.28 5.47 -17.34
C ASP A 194 7.54 4.61 -17.26
N HIS A 195 7.87 3.85 -18.32
CA HIS A 195 9.10 3.05 -18.32
C HIS A 195 10.36 3.93 -18.33
N GLU A 196 10.37 5.01 -19.11
CA GLU A 196 11.53 5.94 -19.16
C GLU A 196 11.84 6.49 -17.77
N LEU A 197 10.80 6.96 -17.06
CA LEU A 197 10.94 7.50 -15.71
C LEU A 197 11.42 6.45 -14.70
N VAL A 198 10.88 5.24 -14.75
CA VAL A 198 11.27 4.18 -13.81
C VAL A 198 12.69 3.70 -14.09
N MET A 199 13.12 3.65 -15.35
CA MET A 199 14.49 3.29 -15.73
C MET A 199 15.50 4.38 -15.34
N GLU A 200 15.17 5.64 -15.56
CA GLU A 200 16.00 6.76 -15.10
C GLU A 200 16.14 6.76 -13.57
N LEU A 201 15.03 6.52 -12.84
CA LEU A 201 15.06 6.44 -11.38
C LEU A 201 15.91 5.26 -10.89
N ARG A 202 15.83 4.11 -11.55
CA ARG A 202 16.66 2.94 -11.24
C ARG A 202 18.15 3.26 -11.41
N GLU A 203 18.53 3.87 -12.54
CA GLU A 203 19.93 4.24 -12.80
C GLU A 203 20.46 5.24 -11.76
N MET A 204 19.65 6.25 -11.42
CA MET A 204 20.00 7.21 -10.38
C MET A 204 20.18 6.54 -9.01
N LEU A 205 19.27 5.63 -8.64
CA LEU A 205 19.36 4.88 -7.39
C LEU A 205 20.61 3.99 -7.34
N ASP A 206 20.89 3.25 -8.41
CA ASP A 206 22.10 2.43 -8.53
C ASP A 206 23.37 3.28 -8.44
N GLY A 207 23.35 4.49 -9.02
CA GLY A 207 24.43 5.46 -8.91
C GLY A 207 24.67 5.95 -7.48
N ILE A 208 23.61 6.21 -6.72
CA ILE A 208 23.71 6.58 -5.29
C ILE A 208 24.30 5.42 -4.49
N MET A 209 23.75 4.22 -4.67
CA MET A 209 24.20 3.01 -3.96
C MET A 209 25.67 2.70 -4.28
N ARG A 210 26.07 2.79 -5.55
CA ARG A 210 27.46 2.59 -5.97
C ARG A 210 28.41 3.58 -5.31
N ARG A 211 28.09 4.88 -5.32
CA ARG A 211 28.92 5.90 -4.65
C ARG A 211 29.05 5.65 -3.16
N LYS A 212 27.97 5.20 -2.50
CA LYS A 212 27.99 4.87 -1.07
C LYS A 212 28.81 3.61 -0.78
N ILE A 213 28.77 2.62 -1.66
CA ILE A 213 29.62 1.41 -1.55
C ILE A 213 31.09 1.77 -1.71
N GLU A 214 31.44 2.60 -2.70
CA GLU A 214 32.81 3.05 -2.97
C GLU A 214 33.35 3.95 -1.84
N ASN A 215 32.48 4.79 -1.26
CA ASN A 215 32.84 5.74 -0.20
C ASN A 215 31.81 5.72 0.94
N PRO A 216 31.88 4.77 1.89
CA PRO A 216 30.85 4.58 2.93
C PRO A 216 30.72 5.76 3.90
N LYS A 217 31.79 6.57 4.05
CA LYS A 217 31.82 7.76 4.91
C LYS A 217 31.17 9.00 4.29
N VAL A 218 30.87 8.98 2.99
CA VAL A 218 30.25 10.13 2.31
C VAL A 218 28.77 10.17 2.68
N GLU A 219 28.32 11.30 3.20
CA GLU A 219 26.90 11.54 3.46
C GLU A 219 26.10 11.65 2.15
N PHE A 220 24.82 11.30 2.20
CA PHE A 220 23.94 11.44 1.04
C PHE A 220 23.81 12.92 0.65
N CYS A 221 23.98 13.24 -0.63
CA CYS A 221 23.75 14.60 -1.11
C CYS A 221 22.25 14.94 -1.12
N VAL A 222 21.92 16.23 -1.23
CA VAL A 222 20.52 16.71 -1.30
C VAL A 222 19.74 16.01 -2.42
N ASP A 223 20.37 15.79 -3.58
CA ASP A 223 19.75 15.09 -4.71
C ASP A 223 19.43 13.63 -4.37
N SER A 224 20.27 12.97 -3.55
CA SER A 224 20.03 11.61 -3.09
C SER A 224 18.79 11.51 -2.21
N VAL A 225 18.55 12.52 -1.37
CA VAL A 225 17.33 12.59 -0.54
C VAL A 225 16.08 12.73 -1.41
N GLY A 226 16.14 13.56 -2.45
CA GLY A 226 15.05 13.72 -3.41
C GLY A 226 14.74 12.43 -4.19
N ILE A 227 15.79 11.73 -4.64
CA ILE A 227 15.67 10.46 -5.36
C ILE A 227 15.08 9.37 -4.45
N ILE A 228 15.55 9.25 -3.21
CA ILE A 228 14.98 8.31 -2.23
C ILE A 228 13.51 8.65 -1.98
N GLY A 229 13.15 9.93 -1.86
CA GLY A 229 11.76 10.37 -1.74
C GLY A 229 10.89 9.96 -2.93
N ALA A 230 11.42 10.08 -4.16
CA ALA A 230 10.73 9.62 -5.36
C ALA A 230 10.55 8.10 -5.39
N VAL A 231 11.56 7.33 -4.96
CA VAL A 231 11.46 5.87 -4.82
C VAL A 231 10.35 5.50 -3.84
N LYS A 232 10.31 6.12 -2.65
CA LYS A 232 9.23 5.89 -1.68
C LYS A 232 7.85 6.12 -2.29
N ALA A 233 7.67 7.26 -2.95
CA ALA A 233 6.40 7.61 -3.60
C ALA A 233 5.99 6.61 -4.71
N ILE A 234 6.95 6.06 -5.46
CA ILE A 234 6.65 5.05 -6.49
C ILE A 234 6.27 3.71 -5.86
N LEU A 235 6.88 3.32 -4.75
CA LEU A 235 6.56 2.07 -4.06
C LEU A 235 5.18 2.06 -3.41
N GLU A 236 4.62 3.24 -3.10
CA GLU A 236 3.25 3.44 -2.63
C GLU A 236 2.19 3.33 -3.74
N MET A 237 2.59 3.15 -5.00
CA MET A 237 1.64 2.96 -6.10
C MET A 237 1.22 1.50 -6.22
N ASP A 238 -0.08 1.29 -6.44
CA ASP A 238 -0.65 -0.02 -6.79
C ASP A 238 -0.17 -0.53 -8.15
N GLU A 239 -0.47 -1.80 -8.48
CA GLU A 239 -0.18 -2.41 -9.78
C GLU A 239 -0.76 -1.65 -10.99
N ASP A 240 -1.81 -0.85 -10.76
CA ASP A 240 -2.46 0.03 -11.75
C ASP A 240 -1.79 1.43 -11.89
N GLY A 241 -0.72 1.71 -11.14
CA GLY A 241 -0.14 3.06 -11.06
C GLY A 241 -1.03 4.10 -10.36
N LYS A 242 -2.02 3.63 -9.57
CA LYS A 242 -2.83 4.46 -8.70
C LYS A 242 -2.12 4.58 -7.36
N ALA A 243 -1.98 5.79 -6.83
CA ALA A 243 -1.50 5.96 -5.46
C ALA A 243 -2.47 5.24 -4.51
N VAL A 244 -1.94 4.41 -3.60
CA VAL A 244 -2.71 3.76 -2.55
C VAL A 244 -3.22 4.82 -1.58
N SER A 245 -4.33 5.48 -1.92
CA SER A 245 -4.99 6.44 -1.04
C SER A 245 -6.27 5.81 -0.49
N ARG A 246 -6.21 5.33 0.75
CA ARG A 246 -7.40 5.19 1.60
C ARG A 246 -7.85 6.54 2.20
N VAL A 247 -7.08 7.62 1.97
CA VAL A 247 -7.24 8.98 2.53
C VAL A 247 -8.27 9.84 1.76
N TRP A 248 -9.13 9.26 0.92
CA TRP A 248 -10.18 10.00 0.20
C TRP A 248 -11.58 9.66 0.72
N LYS A 249 -11.80 9.82 2.03
CA LYS A 249 -13.14 9.74 2.63
C LYS A 249 -13.58 11.08 3.22
N ARG A 250 -13.85 12.05 2.34
CA ARG A 250 -14.98 12.98 2.45
C ARG A 250 -15.11 13.84 1.18
N GLY A 251 -15.99 13.40 0.28
CA GLY A 251 -16.76 14.27 -0.61
C GLY A 251 -16.03 14.90 -1.79
N GLY A 252 -15.77 14.13 -2.85
CA GLY A 252 -15.47 14.68 -4.17
C GLY A 252 -15.39 13.57 -5.21
N ARG A 253 -16.29 13.57 -6.20
CA ARG A 253 -16.17 12.71 -7.39
C ARG A 253 -14.86 13.09 -8.12
N PRO A 254 -13.90 12.18 -8.35
CA PRO A 254 -12.78 12.48 -9.24
C PRO A 254 -13.27 12.37 -10.69
N ASP A 255 -12.87 13.33 -11.53
CA ASP A 255 -12.87 13.13 -12.96
C ASP A 255 -11.82 12.08 -13.33
N ALA A 256 -12.19 11.21 -14.26
CA ALA A 256 -11.33 10.17 -14.78
C ALA A 256 -10.56 10.75 -15.97
N SER A 257 -9.37 11.31 -15.75
CA SER A 257 -8.45 11.65 -16.87
C SER A 257 -6.98 11.93 -16.51
N GLY A 258 -6.55 11.91 -15.25
CA GLY A 258 -5.13 12.16 -14.89
C GLY A 258 -4.53 11.05 -14.05
N SER A 259 -3.36 10.52 -14.45
CA SER A 259 -2.60 9.58 -13.63
C SER A 259 -2.11 10.27 -12.36
N ALA A 260 -1.98 9.52 -11.25
CA ALA A 260 -1.49 10.05 -9.97
C ALA A 260 -0.11 10.71 -10.10
N LEU A 261 0.71 10.19 -11.02
CA LEU A 261 2.02 10.73 -11.41
C LEU A 261 1.94 12.17 -12.00
N GLU A 262 0.90 12.46 -12.78
CA GLU A 262 0.69 13.80 -13.34
C GLU A 262 0.36 14.83 -12.25
N ARG A 263 -0.30 14.39 -11.18
CA ARG A 263 -0.63 15.23 -10.01
C ARG A 263 0.61 15.50 -9.15
N LEU A 264 1.52 14.53 -9.05
CA LEU A 264 2.81 14.69 -8.36
C LEU A 264 3.72 15.70 -9.05
N MET A 265 3.82 15.67 -10.39
CA MET A 265 4.61 16.66 -11.15
C MET A 265 4.03 18.08 -11.10
N LYS A 266 2.72 18.23 -10.92
CA LYS A 266 2.07 19.54 -10.69
C LYS A 266 2.32 20.07 -9.27
N LYS A 267 2.60 19.21 -8.28
CA LYS A 267 2.86 19.60 -6.89
C LYS A 267 4.26 20.17 -6.70
N SER A 268 5.25 19.74 -7.49
CA SER A 268 6.62 20.30 -7.47
C SER A 268 6.77 21.64 -8.21
N SER A 269 5.78 22.06 -9.03
CA SER A 269 5.84 23.28 -9.84
C SER A 269 4.95 24.45 -9.32
N GLY A 270 4.36 24.33 -8.12
CA GLY A 270 3.31 25.23 -7.63
C GLY A 270 3.72 26.25 -6.55
N GLY A 271 4.91 26.86 -6.61
CA GLY A 271 5.25 28.01 -5.77
C GLY A 271 4.79 29.32 -6.42
N GLY A 272 3.60 29.83 -6.05
CA GLY A 272 3.14 31.10 -6.63
C GLY A 272 1.83 31.66 -6.07
N GLY A 273 1.93 32.54 -5.07
CA GLY A 273 1.11 33.74 -4.88
C GLY A 273 -0.42 33.61 -4.87
N LYS A 274 -1.01 33.52 -3.66
CA LYS A 274 -2.43 33.82 -3.43
C LYS A 274 -2.73 35.30 -3.72
N LYS A 275 -3.38 35.61 -4.85
CA LYS A 275 -4.17 36.85 -5.00
C LYS A 275 -5.64 36.56 -4.71
N LYS A 276 -6.12 37.07 -3.57
CA LYS A 276 -7.54 37.10 -3.20
C LYS A 276 -8.29 38.04 -4.15
N GLY A 277 -9.19 37.48 -4.97
CA GLY A 277 -10.17 38.25 -5.74
C GLY A 277 -11.54 38.15 -5.08
N SER A 278 -11.99 39.26 -4.49
CA SER A 278 -13.30 39.46 -3.86
C SER A 278 -14.45 39.36 -4.88
N LYS A 279 -15.48 38.56 -4.57
CA LYS A 279 -16.76 38.55 -5.30
C LYS A 279 -17.59 39.77 -4.90
N SER A 280 -17.82 40.70 -5.81
CA SER A 280 -18.88 41.72 -5.70
C SER A 280 -20.10 41.32 -6.55
N ARG A 281 -21.27 41.27 -5.90
CA ARG A 281 -22.59 41.14 -6.53
C ARG A 281 -23.06 42.52 -6.99
N SER A 282 -23.49 42.63 -8.24
CA SER A 282 -24.46 43.61 -8.78
C SER A 282 -24.87 43.07 -10.15
N GLY A 283 -26.12 42.99 -10.60
CA GLY A 283 -27.29 43.79 -10.28
C GLY A 283 -27.72 44.57 -11.53
N ARG A 284 -28.74 44.05 -12.23
CA ARG A 284 -29.70 44.72 -13.15
C ARG A 284 -29.24 45.45 -14.43
N GLY A 285 -30.10 45.30 -15.45
CA GLY A 285 -30.27 46.19 -16.62
C GLY A 285 -29.64 45.59 -17.89
N GLY A 286 -30.29 45.45 -19.03
CA GLY A 286 -31.56 45.98 -19.53
C GLY A 286 -31.36 46.38 -21.00
N GLY A 287 -32.13 45.77 -21.91
CA GLY A 287 -32.49 46.33 -23.23
C GLY A 287 -31.49 46.16 -24.39
N GLY A 288 -32.03 45.90 -25.59
CA GLY A 288 -31.36 46.28 -26.84
C GLY A 288 -31.51 45.32 -28.02
N SER A 289 -32.58 45.47 -28.78
CA SER A 289 -32.90 44.81 -30.06
C SER A 289 -31.85 44.98 -31.18
N ARG A 290 -31.81 44.01 -32.09
CA ARG A 290 -31.65 44.04 -33.58
C ARG A 290 -31.20 42.63 -34.01
N GLY A 291 -31.77 41.90 -34.95
CA GLY A 291 -32.41 42.25 -36.23
C GLY A 291 -31.57 41.63 -37.37
N ASN A 292 -32.23 40.91 -38.29
CA ASN A 292 -31.75 40.21 -39.50
C ASN A 292 -31.20 38.78 -39.30
N GLY A 293 -31.50 37.78 -40.15
CA GLY A 293 -32.24 37.83 -41.41
C GLY A 293 -32.47 36.44 -42.01
N ARG A 294 -33.63 36.36 -42.69
CA ARG A 294 -34.14 35.46 -43.73
C ARG A 294 -33.23 34.38 -44.35
N GLY A 295 -33.87 33.23 -44.55
CA GLY A 295 -33.63 32.25 -45.63
C GLY A 295 -34.07 30.86 -45.14
N GLY A 296 -35.16 30.23 -45.56
CA GLY A 296 -35.92 30.33 -46.79
C GLY A 296 -35.77 29.01 -47.56
N ASN A 297 -36.88 28.26 -47.59
CA ASN A 297 -37.31 27.34 -48.67
C ASN A 297 -37.09 25.81 -48.51
N ARG A 298 -38.25 25.12 -48.35
CA ARG A 298 -38.73 23.90 -49.07
C ARG A 298 -37.93 22.60 -48.94
N SER A 299 -38.49 21.40 -49.06
CA SER A 299 -39.82 20.77 -48.99
C SER A 299 -39.57 19.29 -49.34
N ARG A 300 -40.52 18.43 -48.93
CA ARG A 300 -40.91 17.13 -49.52
C ARG A 300 -40.20 15.83 -49.12
N GLY A 301 -41.09 14.88 -48.78
CA GLY A 301 -41.02 13.43 -49.06
C GLY A 301 -40.51 12.62 -47.87
N GLY A 302 -41.20 11.60 -47.33
CA GLY A 302 -42.29 10.79 -47.82
C GLY A 302 -41.90 9.30 -47.67
N GLY A 303 -42.75 8.49 -47.03
CA GLY A 303 -42.65 7.02 -46.91
C GLY A 303 -41.92 6.53 -45.65
N GLY A 304 -42.42 5.63 -44.81
CA GLY A 304 -43.55 4.72 -44.90
C GLY A 304 -43.11 3.31 -45.32
N GLY A 305 -43.10 2.37 -44.36
CA GLY A 305 -43.24 0.94 -44.60
C GLY A 305 -42.08 0.05 -44.16
N GLY A 306 -42.41 -1.04 -43.45
CA GLY A 306 -41.58 -2.24 -43.32
C GLY A 306 -41.22 -2.62 -41.91
#